data_AF-A0A957PSZ1-F1
#
_entry.id   AF-A0A957PSZ1-F1
#
_cell.length_a   1.000
_cell.length_b   1.000
_cell.length_c   1.000
_cell.angle_alpha   90.00
_cell.angle_beta   90.00
_cell.angle_gamma   90.00
#
_symmetry.space_group_name_H-M   'P 1'
#
loop_
_entity.id
_entity.type
_entity.pdbx_description
1 polymer ?
#
loop_
_entity_poly.entity_id
_entity_poly.type
_entity_poly.pdbx_seq_one_letter_code
_entity_poly.pdbx_strand_id
1 'polypeptide(L)' 'MKRNVLLFTSATDILLGSAGLLIWLGLLPVDVAAWGIPLWMAGVVGAVFTLTGLAVFMYALRLPDDNV' A
#
# COMPACT_ATOMS: atom_id res chain seq x y z
N MET A 1 9.97 18.79 -6.87
CA MET A 1 10.16 18.01 -5.62
C MET A 1 8.89 17.31 -5.11
N LYS A 2 7.71 17.97 -5.14
CA LYS A 2 6.45 17.40 -4.62
C LYS A 2 6.04 16.07 -5.30
N ARG A 3 6.21 15.95 -6.62
CA ARG A 3 5.93 14.70 -7.37
C ARG A 3 6.74 13.50 -6.85
N ASN A 4 8.05 13.67 -6.69
CA ASN A 4 8.92 12.56 -6.24
C ASN A 4 8.53 12.09 -4.84
N VAL A 5 8.22 13.01 -3.92
CA VAL A 5 7.78 12.66 -2.56
C VAL A 5 6.45 11.88 -2.58
N LEU A 6 5.49 12.32 -3.40
CA LEU A 6 4.22 11.62 -3.59
C LEU A 6 4.42 10.21 -4.17
N LEU A 7 5.31 10.05 -5.15
CA LEU A 7 5.64 8.74 -5.73
C LEU A 7 6.30 7.82 -4.70
N PHE A 8 7.26 8.30 -3.92
CA PHE A 8 7.92 7.48 -2.90
C PHE A 8 6.98 7.07 -1.75
N THR A 9 6.16 8.01 -1.27
CA THR A 9 5.14 7.72 -0.23
C THR A 9 4.13 6.70 -0.73
N SER A 10 3.54 6.95 -1.91
CA SER A 10 2.53 6.03 -2.47
C SER A 10 3.10 4.66 -2.83
N ALA A 11 4.34 4.58 -3.31
CA ALA A 11 5.01 3.30 -3.51
C ALA A 11 5.20 2.53 -2.18
N THR A 12 5.52 3.23 -1.09
CA THR A 12 5.65 2.60 0.23
C THR A 12 4.31 2.08 0.72
N ASP A 13 3.24 2.86 0.56
CA ASP A 13 1.87 2.44 0.92
C ASP A 13 1.42 1.22 0.11
N ILE A 14 1.72 1.19 -1.19
CA ILE A 14 1.44 0.02 -2.04
C ILE A 14 2.19 -1.21 -1.54
N LEU A 15 3.48 -1.08 -1.19
CA LEU A 15 4.29 -2.20 -0.71
C LEU A 15 3.77 -2.73 0.63
N LEU A 16 3.46 -1.84 1.58
CA LEU A 16 2.91 -2.21 2.88
C LEU A 16 1.52 -2.85 2.75
N GLY A 17 0.66 -2.27 1.91
CA GLY A 17 -0.66 -2.82 1.63
C GLY A 17 -0.58 -4.20 0.97
N SER A 18 0.33 -4.35 0.00
CA SER A 18 0.54 -5.62 -0.71
C SER A 18 1.08 -6.69 0.23
N ALA A 19 1.99 -6.33 1.15
CA ALA A 19 2.44 -7.24 2.20
C ALA A 19 1.27 -7.69 3.10
N GLY A 20 0.39 -6.77 3.52
CA GLY A 20 -0.83 -7.10 4.26
C GLY A 20 -1.76 -8.06 3.50
N LEU A 21 -1.94 -7.85 2.20
CA LEU A 21 -2.73 -8.74 1.34
C LEU A 21 -2.08 -10.12 1.19
N LEU A 22 -0.75 -10.19 1.04
CA LEU A 22 -0.03 -11.46 0.95
C LEU A 22 -0.12 -12.27 2.25
N ILE A 23 -0.10 -11.59 3.41
CA ILE A 23 -0.38 -12.24 4.71
C ILE A 23 -1.81 -12.77 4.74
N TRP A 24 -2.79 -11.96 4.31
CA TRP A 24 -4.19 -12.36 4.29
C TRP A 24 -4.48 -13.54 3.35
N LEU A 25 -3.82 -13.59 2.19
CA LEU A 25 -3.90 -14.68 1.21
C LEU A 25 -3.14 -15.94 1.65
N GLY A 26 -2.44 -15.90 2.80
CA GLY A 26 -1.65 -17.02 3.30
C GLY A 26 -0.37 -17.30 2.48
N LEU A 27 0.07 -16.35 1.67
CA LEU A 27 1.29 -16.45 0.85
C LEU A 27 2.56 -16.14 1.67
N LEU A 28 2.43 -15.34 2.72
CA LEU A 28 3.50 -15.06 3.67
C LEU A 28 3.34 -15.94 4.93
N PRO A 29 4.42 -16.58 5.42
CA PRO A 29 4.39 -17.38 6.65
C PRO A 29 4.39 -16.47 7.90
N VAL A 30 3.40 -15.59 8.01
CA VAL A 30 3.23 -14.66 9.12
C VAL A 30 1.93 -14.99 9.84
N ASP A 31 2.05 -15.44 11.08
CA ASP A 31 0.90 -15.73 11.93
C ASP A 31 0.46 -14.47 12.69
N VAL A 32 -0.36 -13.65 12.03
CA VAL A 32 -0.99 -12.47 12.64
C VAL A 32 -2.00 -12.83 13.72
N ALA A 33 -2.56 -14.04 13.70
CA ALA A 33 -3.50 -14.51 14.72
C ALA A 33 -2.79 -14.76 16.06
N ALA A 34 -1.53 -15.22 16.03
CA ALA A 34 -0.68 -15.34 17.21
C ALA A 34 -0.42 -13.99 17.92
N TRP A 35 -0.58 -12.87 17.20
CA TRP A 35 -0.44 -11.51 17.75
C TRP A 35 -1.77 -10.93 18.23
N GLY A 36 -2.85 -11.71 18.23
CA GLY A 36 -4.19 -11.27 18.60
C GLY A 36 -4.89 -10.43 17.53
N ILE A 37 -4.34 -10.38 16.31
CA ILE A 37 -4.92 -9.62 15.19
C ILE A 37 -5.75 -10.59 14.33
N PRO A 38 -7.06 -10.34 14.14
CA PRO A 38 -7.88 -11.11 13.22
C PRO A 38 -7.33 -11.07 11.80
N LEU A 39 -7.22 -12.23 11.13
CA LEU A 39 -6.68 -12.34 9.78
C LEU A 39 -7.40 -11.43 8.77
N TRP A 40 -8.73 -11.29 8.88
CA TRP A 40 -9.52 -10.41 8.02
C TRP A 40 -9.07 -8.94 8.08
N MET A 41 -8.52 -8.48 9.21
CA MET A 41 -8.01 -7.12 9.35
C MET A 41 -6.76 -6.91 8.49
N ALA A 42 -5.89 -7.91 8.36
CA ALA A 42 -4.74 -7.84 7.45
C ALA A 42 -5.20 -7.68 5.99
N GLY A 43 -6.29 -8.34 5.62
CA GLY A 43 -6.90 -8.21 4.29
C GLY A 43 -7.49 -6.82 4.05
N VAL A 44 -8.26 -6.30 5.01
CA VAL A 44 -8.88 -4.96 4.90
C VAL A 44 -7.83 -3.86 4.89
N VAL A 45 -6.88 -3.88 5.83
CA VAL A 45 -5.79 -2.90 5.89
C VAL A 45 -4.92 -2.99 4.64
N GLY A 46 -4.56 -4.21 4.22
CA GLY A 46 -3.81 -4.45 3.01
C GLY A 46 -4.51 -3.86 1.78
N ALA A 47 -5.80 -4.17 1.60
CA ALA A 47 -6.60 -3.67 0.49
C ALA A 47 -6.68 -2.14 0.48
N VAL A 48 -6.95 -1.53 1.65
CA VAL A 48 -7.04 -0.06 1.76
C VAL A 48 -5.71 0.58 1.36
N PHE A 49 -4.60 0.16 1.95
CA PHE A 49 -3.28 0.73 1.66
C PHE A 49 -2.84 0.53 0.21
N THR A 50 -3.09 -0.66 -0.36
CA THR A 50 -2.76 -0.90 -1.77
C THR A 50 -3.62 -0.06 -2.71
N LEU A 51 -4.93 0.03 -2.46
CA LEU A 51 -5.84 0.78 -3.34
C LEU A 51 -5.61 2.29 -3.23
N THR A 52 -5.43 2.83 -2.02
CA THR A 52 -5.14 4.26 -1.82
C THR A 52 -3.76 4.62 -2.36
N GLY A 53 -2.75 3.82 -2.05
CA GLY A 53 -1.40 3.98 -2.58
C GLY A 53 -1.38 3.94 -4.10
N LEU A 54 -2.08 2.97 -4.71
CA LEU A 54 -2.18 2.86 -6.17
C LEU A 54 -2.87 4.08 -6.79
N ALA A 55 -3.96 4.55 -6.18
CA ALA A 55 -4.67 5.74 -6.65
C ALA A 55 -3.77 6.99 -6.61
N VAL A 56 -3.04 7.19 -5.50
CA VAL A 56 -2.11 8.33 -5.35
C VAL A 56 -0.90 8.19 -6.28
N PHE A 57 -0.38 6.99 -6.47
CA PHE A 57 0.72 6.72 -7.39
C PHE A 57 0.33 7.04 -8.83
N MET A 58 -0.85 6.57 -9.27
CA MET A 58 -1.41 6.88 -10.59
C MET A 58 -1.69 8.38 -10.75
N TYR A 59 -2.16 9.05 -9.70
CA TYR A 59 -2.34 10.50 -9.70
C TYR A 59 -1.01 11.25 -9.84
N ALA A 60 0.02 10.83 -9.10
CA ALA A 60 1.35 11.44 -9.15
C ALA A 60 2.05 11.22 -10.50
N LEU A 61 1.77 10.10 -11.19
CA LEU A 61 2.24 9.86 -12.56
C LEU A 61 1.53 10.72 -13.61
N ARG A 62 0.26 11.08 -13.36
CA ARG A 62 -0.53 11.94 -14.25
C ARG A 62 -0.32 13.43 -13.98
N LEU A 63 0.33 13.79 -12.89
CA LEU A 63 0.62 15.19 -12.57
C LEU A 63 1.63 15.70 -13.60
N PRO A 64 1.29 16.73 -14.40
CA PRO A 64 2.23 17.29 -15.36
C PRO A 64 3.50 17.74 -14.63
N ASP A 65 4.66 17.59 -15.29
CA ASP A 65 5.86 18.32 -14.90
C ASP A 65 5.52 19.81 -15.07
N ASP A 66 5.05 20.45 -14.00
CA ASP A 66 5.06 21.91 -13.89
C ASP A 66 6.54 22.33 -13.84
N ASN A 67 7.14 22.34 -15.02
CA ASN A 67 8.38 23.00 -15.36
C ASN A 67 8.04 24.47 -15.59
N VAL A 68 7.79 25.21 -14.50
CA VAL A 68 7.92 26.67 -14.43
C VAL A 68 8.54 27.04 -13.10
#